data_AF-A0A1Q3EJN1-F1
#
_entry.id   AF-A0A1Q3EJN1-F1
#
_cell.length_a   1.000
_cell.length_b   1.000
_cell.length_c   1.000
_cell.angle_alpha   90.00
_cell.angle_beta   90.00
_cell.angle_gamma   90.00
#
_symmetry.space_group_name_H-M   'P 1'
#
loop_
_entity.id
_entity.type
_entity.pdbx_description
1 polymer ?
#
loop_
_entity_poly.entity_id
_entity_poly.type
_entity_poly.pdbx_seq_one_letter_code
_entity_poly.pdbx_strand_id
1 'polypeptide(L)'
;MSSASEQHQHHVAGGLKAALHNPNVSEEAKANAQQRLENMGSATETEAPSYDEETNRVLGGYKATLTNNQTSSAAKAHAREVLEAAGIEVDLGHTSDEHQTRVLAGYKAALNNPRVSAEAKAHAREFLREHGNDESV
;
A
#
# COMPACT_ATOMS: atom_id res chain seq x y z
N MET A 1 -1.14 10.06 -17.35
CA MET A 1 -0.61 11.39 -16.96
C MET A 1 -1.63 12.15 -16.10
N SER A 2 -2.30 11.50 -15.14
CA SER A 2 -3.42 12.12 -14.39
C SER A 2 -3.13 12.36 -12.90
N SER A 3 -2.00 11.90 -12.37
CA SER A 3 -1.77 11.90 -10.92
C SER A 3 -1.58 13.28 -10.28
N ALA A 4 -1.18 14.34 -11.00
CA ALA A 4 -0.90 15.64 -10.38
C ALA A 4 -2.17 16.38 -9.91
N SER A 5 -3.25 16.32 -10.69
CA SER A 5 -4.53 16.96 -10.35
C SER A 5 -5.28 16.23 -9.24
N GLU A 6 -5.17 14.91 -9.19
CA GLU A 6 -5.77 14.08 -8.13
C GLU A 6 -5.06 14.28 -6.79
N GLN A 7 -3.73 14.35 -6.78
CA GLN A 7 -2.96 14.66 -5.57
C GLN A 7 -3.24 16.07 -5.05
N HIS A 8 -3.37 17.05 -5.95
CA HIS A 8 -3.73 18.42 -5.56
C HIS A 8 -5.08 18.47 -4.85
N GLN A 9 -6.10 17.78 -5.38
CA GLN A 9 -7.42 17.72 -4.75
C GLN A 9 -7.38 17.05 -3.37
N HIS A 10 -6.63 15.96 -3.24
CA HIS A 10 -6.45 15.27 -1.95
C HIS A 10 -5.80 16.17 -0.90
N HIS A 11 -4.77 16.95 -1.28
CA HIS A 11 -4.12 17.90 -0.37
C HIS A 11 -5.04 19.07 0.01
N VAL A 12 -5.84 19.59 -0.93
CA VAL A 12 -6.81 20.65 -0.66
C VAL A 12 -7.90 20.15 0.31
N ALA A 13 -8.46 18.96 0.08
CA ALA A 13 -9.43 18.35 0.98
C ALA A 13 -8.85 18.14 2.39
N GLY A 14 -7.61 17.67 2.50
CA GLY A 14 -6.91 17.51 3.77
C GLY A 14 -6.72 18.84 4.52
N GLY A 15 -6.34 19.90 3.81
CA GLY A 15 -6.20 21.24 4.39
C GLY A 15 -7.52 21.82 4.90
N LEU A 16 -8.62 21.62 4.17
CA LEU A 16 -9.96 22.03 4.59
C LEU A 16 -10.44 21.24 5.81
N LYS A 17 -10.19 19.92 5.86
CA LYS A 17 -10.49 19.07 7.04
C LYS A 17 -9.73 19.56 8.27
N ALA A 18 -8.45 19.91 8.12
CA ALA A 18 -7.64 20.46 9.20
C ALA A 18 -8.17 21.80 9.73
N ALA A 19 -8.69 22.67 8.85
CA ALA A 19 -9.28 23.94 9.25
C ALA A 19 -10.55 23.76 10.11
N LEU A 20 -11.35 22.72 9.86
CA LEU A 20 -12.55 22.41 10.65
C LEU A 20 -12.22 22.06 12.11
N HIS A 21 -11.13 21.34 12.34
CA HIS A 21 -10.71 20.90 13.67
C HIS A 21 -9.81 21.91 14.39
N ASN A 22 -9.36 22.98 13.72
CA ASN A 22 -8.49 23.97 14.33
C ASN A 22 -9.30 24.97 15.20
N PRO A 23 -9.05 25.04 16.52
CA PRO A 23 -9.78 25.95 17.42
C PRO A 23 -9.47 27.43 17.16
N ASN A 24 -8.40 27.75 16.44
CA ASN A 24 -8.00 29.12 16.10
C ASN A 24 -8.67 29.64 14.81
N VAL A 25 -9.51 28.84 14.16
CA VAL A 25 -10.23 29.22 12.94
C VAL A 25 -11.64 29.70 13.30
N SER A 26 -12.11 30.76 12.65
CA SER A 26 -13.45 31.31 12.88
C SER A 26 -14.54 30.36 12.38
N GLU A 27 -15.71 30.42 13.01
CA GLU A 27 -16.87 29.58 12.63
C GLU A 27 -17.30 29.81 11.17
N GLU A 28 -17.21 31.05 10.67
CA GLU A 28 -17.49 31.36 9.26
C GLU A 28 -16.49 30.69 8.30
N ALA A 29 -15.21 30.64 8.67
CA ALA A 29 -14.19 29.97 7.87
C ALA A 29 -14.34 28.45 7.92
N LYS A 30 -14.79 27.88 9.04
CA LYS A 30 -15.16 26.45 9.13
C LYS A 30 -16.36 26.12 8.25
N ALA A 31 -17.42 26.94 8.28
CA ALA A 31 -18.59 26.73 7.43
C ALA A 31 -18.23 26.74 5.93
N ASN A 32 -17.38 27.70 5.50
CA ASN A 32 -16.85 27.73 4.14
C ASN A 32 -15.98 26.51 3.82
N ALA A 33 -15.15 26.07 4.76
CA ALA A 33 -14.31 24.89 4.58
C ALA A 33 -15.15 23.62 4.41
N GLN A 34 -16.22 23.47 5.20
CA GLN A 34 -17.17 22.37 5.10
C GLN A 34 -17.88 22.36 3.74
N GLN A 35 -18.46 23.48 3.32
CA GLN A 35 -19.14 23.60 2.03
C GLN A 35 -18.21 23.27 0.85
N ARG A 36 -16.96 23.72 0.94
CA ARG A 36 -15.95 23.47 -0.10
C ARG A 36 -15.51 22.01 -0.11
N LEU A 37 -15.47 21.35 1.06
CA LEU A 37 -15.16 19.93 1.20
C LEU A 37 -16.32 19.06 0.71
N GLU A 38 -17.58 19.45 0.93
CA GLU A 38 -18.77 18.79 0.37
C GLU A 38 -18.80 18.88 -1.17
N ASN A 39 -18.54 20.06 -1.72
CA ASN A 39 -18.43 20.24 -3.18
C ASN A 39 -17.31 19.41 -3.83
N MET A 40 -16.23 19.13 -3.08
CA MET A 40 -15.13 18.29 -3.56
C MET A 40 -15.38 16.78 -3.30
N GLY A 41 -16.07 16.45 -2.20
CA GLY A 41 -16.27 15.09 -1.69
C GLY A 41 -17.42 14.30 -2.34
N SER A 42 -18.30 14.94 -3.10
CA SER A 42 -19.39 14.24 -3.81
C SER A 42 -18.90 13.25 -4.90
N ALA A 43 -17.59 13.15 -5.14
CA ALA A 43 -16.99 12.27 -6.15
C ALA A 43 -16.18 11.09 -5.57
N THR A 44 -16.06 10.94 -4.24
CA THR A 44 -15.22 9.89 -3.64
C THR A 44 -15.91 9.17 -2.49
N GLU A 45 -17.13 8.69 -2.71
CA GLU A 45 -17.66 7.58 -1.92
C GLU A 45 -17.06 6.29 -2.47
N THR A 46 -15.77 6.06 -2.19
CA THR A 46 -15.29 4.68 -2.19
C THR A 46 -15.86 4.08 -0.92
N GLU A 47 -16.78 3.12 -1.07
CA GLU A 47 -17.53 2.42 -0.02
C GLU A 47 -16.61 1.58 0.90
N ALA A 48 -15.53 2.16 1.40
CA ALA A 48 -14.78 1.57 2.48
C ALA A 48 -15.66 1.64 3.73
N PRO A 49 -15.77 0.54 4.51
CA PRO A 49 -16.47 0.57 5.78
C PRO A 49 -15.95 1.73 6.63
N SER A 50 -16.87 2.64 7.01
CA SER A 50 -16.60 3.80 7.84
C SER A 50 -16.35 3.36 9.28
N TYR A 51 -15.17 2.80 9.56
CA TYR A 51 -14.69 2.65 10.94
C TYR A 51 -14.34 4.03 11.51
N ASP A 52 -14.39 4.18 12.83
CA ASP A 52 -13.85 5.36 13.49
C ASP A 52 -12.34 5.54 13.20
N GLU A 53 -11.83 6.77 13.30
CA GLU A 53 -10.44 7.09 12.96
C GLU A 53 -9.43 6.30 13.83
N GLU A 54 -9.82 5.91 15.05
CA GLU A 54 -8.99 5.14 15.97
C GLU A 54 -8.85 3.68 15.50
N THR A 55 -9.97 3.05 15.13
CA THR A 55 -10.00 1.71 14.54
C THR A 55 -9.16 1.65 13.27
N ASN A 56 -9.27 2.63 12.38
CA ASN A 56 -8.43 2.70 11.17
C ASN A 56 -6.94 2.80 11.50
N ARG A 57 -6.57 3.60 12.51
CA ARG A 57 -5.18 3.74 12.95
C ARG A 57 -4.63 2.44 13.55
N VAL A 58 -5.44 1.76 14.36
CA VAL A 58 -5.10 0.47 14.98
C VAL A 58 -4.90 -0.61 13.91
N LEU A 59 -5.85 -0.75 12.98
CA LEU A 59 -5.77 -1.71 11.88
C LEU A 59 -4.57 -1.40 10.96
N GLY A 60 -4.27 -0.13 10.72
CA GLY A 60 -3.04 0.29 10.04
C GLY A 60 -1.75 -0.18 10.75
N GLY A 61 -1.73 -0.12 12.08
CA GLY A 61 -0.62 -0.63 12.90
C GLY A 61 -0.43 -2.14 12.80
N TYR A 62 -1.52 -2.91 12.78
CA TYR A 62 -1.46 -4.35 12.55
C TYR A 62 -0.96 -4.70 11.15
N LYS A 63 -1.38 -3.95 10.12
CA LYS A 63 -0.82 -4.11 8.76
C LYS A 63 0.70 -3.86 8.75
N ALA A 64 1.16 -2.82 9.44
CA ALA A 64 2.59 -2.54 9.56
C ALA A 64 3.35 -3.66 10.29
N THR A 65 2.72 -4.31 11.26
CA THR A 65 3.30 -5.45 11.98
C THR A 65 3.54 -6.64 11.04
N LEU A 66 2.67 -6.87 10.06
CA LEU A 66 2.80 -7.96 9.10
C LEU A 66 3.97 -7.77 8.12
N THR A 67 4.20 -6.53 7.69
CA THR A 67 5.24 -6.20 6.70
C THR A 67 6.61 -5.97 7.33
N ASN A 68 6.68 -5.65 8.63
CA ASN A 68 7.93 -5.48 9.33
C ASN A 68 8.70 -6.82 9.45
N ASN A 69 9.98 -6.85 9.06
CA ASN A 69 10.82 -8.06 9.17
C ASN A 69 11.35 -8.31 10.59
N GLN A 70 11.34 -7.29 11.45
CA GLN A 70 11.80 -7.40 12.85
C GLN A 70 10.73 -7.88 13.83
N THR A 71 9.48 -8.05 13.37
CA THR A 71 8.38 -8.54 14.22
C THR A 71 8.37 -10.06 14.27
N SER A 72 8.05 -10.62 15.44
CA SER A 72 7.99 -12.06 15.63
C SER A 72 6.85 -12.71 14.83
N SER A 73 7.01 -13.99 14.50
CA SER A 73 5.96 -14.78 13.85
C SER A 73 4.66 -14.79 14.64
N ALA A 74 4.74 -14.86 15.98
CA ALA A 74 3.58 -14.79 16.87
C ALA A 74 2.87 -13.43 16.79
N ALA A 75 3.61 -12.31 16.77
CA ALA A 75 3.02 -10.98 16.61
C ALA A 75 2.35 -10.81 15.24
N LYS A 76 2.94 -11.38 14.18
CA LYS A 76 2.34 -11.41 12.85
C LYS A 76 1.07 -12.26 12.81
N ALA A 77 1.05 -13.42 13.47
CA ALA A 77 -0.15 -14.25 13.55
C ALA A 77 -1.31 -13.50 14.20
N HIS A 78 -1.05 -12.88 15.36
CA HIS A 78 -2.04 -12.06 16.06
C HIS A 78 -2.51 -10.86 15.21
N ALA A 79 -1.60 -10.19 14.51
CA ALA A 79 -1.96 -9.09 13.63
C ALA A 79 -2.87 -9.51 12.47
N ARG A 80 -2.71 -10.73 11.93
CA ARG A 80 -3.63 -11.28 10.91
C ARG A 80 -5.00 -11.53 11.48
N GLU A 81 -5.09 -12.18 12.64
CA GLU A 81 -6.36 -12.51 13.29
C GLU A 81 -7.19 -11.25 13.55
N VAL A 82 -6.57 -10.17 14.04
CA VAL A 82 -7.28 -8.90 14.28
C VAL A 82 -7.79 -8.26 12.98
N LEU A 83 -7.00 -8.33 11.90
CA LEU A 83 -7.40 -7.77 10.61
C LEU A 83 -8.52 -8.60 9.95
N GLU A 84 -8.45 -9.93 10.06
CA GLU A 84 -9.49 -10.85 9.59
C GLU A 84 -10.80 -10.65 10.37
N ALA A 85 -10.74 -10.53 11.70
CA ALA A 85 -11.90 -10.23 12.53
C ALA A 85 -12.55 -8.87 12.18
N ALA A 86 -11.75 -7.91 11.71
CA ALA A 86 -12.25 -6.64 11.21
C ALA A 86 -12.85 -6.73 9.79
N GLY A 87 -12.82 -7.89 9.14
CA GLY A 87 -13.26 -8.09 7.75
C GLY A 87 -12.30 -7.49 6.72
N ILE A 88 -11.06 -7.20 7.12
CA ILE A 88 -10.02 -6.73 6.22
C ILE A 88 -9.23 -7.94 5.73
N GLU A 89 -9.53 -8.40 4.53
CA GLU A 89 -8.63 -9.30 3.82
C GLU A 89 -7.32 -8.55 3.57
N VAL A 90 -6.29 -8.97 4.29
CA VAL A 90 -4.94 -8.49 4.06
C VAL A 90 -4.39 -9.30 2.89
N ASP A 91 -4.63 -8.80 1.68
CA ASP A 91 -3.81 -9.20 0.54
C ASP A 91 -2.37 -8.80 0.87
N LEU A 92 -1.59 -9.74 1.40
CA LEU A 92 -0.17 -9.52 1.68
C LEU A 92 0.63 -9.37 0.37
N GLY A 93 -0.04 -9.41 -0.80
CA GLY A 93 0.43 -8.99 -2.11
C GLY A 93 1.67 -9.71 -2.63
N HIS A 94 2.05 -10.77 -1.92
CA HIS A 94 3.22 -11.59 -2.13
C HIS A 94 2.90 -12.92 -1.47
N THR A 95 2.06 -13.72 -2.13
CA THR A 95 2.24 -15.16 -1.95
C THR A 95 3.72 -15.46 -2.20
N SER A 96 4.29 -16.42 -1.47
CA SER A 96 5.71 -16.80 -1.66
C SER A 96 5.98 -17.07 -3.15
N ASP A 97 4.97 -17.62 -3.83
CA ASP A 97 4.92 -17.92 -5.27
C ASP A 97 4.98 -16.68 -6.17
N GLU A 98 4.24 -15.60 -5.89
CA GLU A 98 4.33 -14.36 -6.66
C GLU A 98 5.66 -13.63 -6.47
N HIS A 99 6.21 -13.66 -5.25
CA HIS A 99 7.53 -13.10 -4.99
C HIS A 99 8.59 -13.87 -5.80
N GLN A 100 8.54 -15.20 -5.76
CA GLN A 100 9.42 -16.06 -6.54
C GLN A 100 9.27 -15.79 -8.05
N THR A 101 8.04 -15.65 -8.54
CA THR A 101 7.75 -15.31 -9.94
C THR A 101 8.39 -13.97 -10.35
N ARG A 102 8.24 -12.92 -9.53
CA ARG A 102 8.86 -11.60 -9.79
C ARG A 102 10.38 -11.65 -9.74
N VAL A 103 10.95 -12.43 -8.81
CA VAL A 103 12.41 -12.65 -8.70
C VAL A 103 12.94 -13.34 -9.94
N LEU A 104 12.31 -14.43 -10.38
CA LEU A 104 12.68 -15.15 -11.61
C LEU A 104 12.55 -14.24 -12.84
N ALA A 105 11.49 -13.45 -12.94
CA ALA A 105 11.32 -12.46 -14.01
C ALA A 105 12.46 -11.41 -14.02
N GLY A 106 12.88 -10.94 -12.84
CA GLY A 106 14.01 -10.03 -12.68
C GLY A 106 15.33 -10.63 -13.16
N TYR A 107 15.62 -11.88 -12.79
CA TYR A 107 16.80 -12.58 -13.28
C TYR A 107 16.75 -12.83 -14.80
N LYS A 108 15.59 -13.17 -15.37
CA LYS A 108 15.39 -13.27 -16.84
C LYS A 108 15.67 -11.92 -17.52
N ALA A 109 15.24 -10.81 -16.93
CA ALA A 109 15.51 -9.46 -17.45
C ALA A 109 17.01 -9.09 -17.37
N ALA A 110 17.70 -9.47 -16.30
CA ALA A 110 19.12 -9.20 -16.12
C ALA A 110 20.00 -9.83 -17.22
N LEU A 111 19.62 -11.00 -17.74
CA LEU A 111 20.32 -11.65 -18.86
C LEU A 111 20.30 -10.82 -20.14
N ASN A 112 19.18 -10.17 -20.39
CA ASN A 112 18.93 -9.38 -21.60
C ASN A 112 19.40 -7.93 -21.47
N ASN A 113 19.71 -7.47 -20.26
CA ASN A 113 20.16 -6.10 -20.03
C ASN A 113 21.64 -5.92 -20.45
N PRO A 114 21.96 -5.01 -21.39
CA PRO A 114 23.34 -4.77 -21.82
C PRO A 114 24.21 -4.09 -20.76
N ARG A 115 23.62 -3.48 -19.71
CA ARG A 115 24.34 -2.84 -18.61
C ARG A 115 24.77 -3.80 -17.50
N VAL A 116 24.38 -5.07 -17.58
CA VAL A 116 24.71 -6.10 -16.58
C VAL A 116 26.00 -6.81 -17.01
N SER A 117 26.92 -7.02 -16.08
CA SER A 117 28.21 -7.67 -16.33
C SER A 117 28.05 -9.15 -16.70
N ALA A 118 29.05 -9.71 -17.38
CA ALA A 118 29.04 -11.12 -17.76
C ALA A 118 28.96 -12.07 -16.54
N GLU A 119 29.66 -11.74 -15.45
CA GLU A 119 29.62 -12.49 -14.19
C GLU A 119 28.23 -12.46 -13.54
N ALA A 120 27.57 -11.30 -13.50
CA ALA A 120 26.22 -11.17 -12.97
C ALA A 120 25.19 -11.93 -13.82
N LYS A 121 25.39 -11.98 -15.14
CA LYS A 121 24.56 -12.81 -16.04
C LYS A 121 24.79 -14.30 -15.83
N ALA A 122 26.02 -14.73 -15.55
CA ALA A 122 26.31 -16.13 -15.24
C ALA A 122 25.58 -16.57 -13.96
N HIS A 123 25.65 -15.76 -12.90
CA HIS A 123 24.91 -16.00 -11.65
C HIS A 123 23.39 -16.01 -11.87
N ALA A 124 22.86 -15.08 -12.67
CA ALA A 124 21.44 -15.05 -13.02
C ALA A 124 20.99 -16.33 -13.76
N ARG A 125 21.82 -16.90 -14.64
CA ARG A 125 21.52 -18.18 -15.32
C ARG A 125 21.50 -19.35 -14.35
N GLU A 126 22.44 -19.39 -13.41
CA GLU A 126 22.51 -20.45 -12.41
C GLU A 126 21.29 -20.42 -11.48
N PHE A 127 20.93 -19.23 -10.98
CA PHE A 127 19.74 -19.04 -10.14
C PHE A 127 18.45 -19.46 -10.86
N LEU A 128 18.30 -19.12 -12.15
CA LEU A 128 17.16 -19.56 -12.97
C LEU A 128 17.17 -21.07 -13.23
N ARG A 129 18.33 -21.71 -13.28
CA ARG A 129 18.41 -23.18 -13.45
C ARG A 129 17.97 -23.91 -12.17
N GLU A 130 18.33 -23.37 -11.01
CA GLU A 130 17.99 -23.96 -9.72
C GLU A 130 16.54 -23.69 -9.28
N HIS A 131 16.02 -22.49 -9.56
CA HIS A 131 14.70 -22.05 -9.09
C HIS A 131 13.64 -21.84 -10.17
N GLY A 132 14.02 -21.92 -11.46
CA GLY A 132 13.11 -21.66 -12.58
C GLY A 132 12.45 -22.89 -13.20
N ASN A 133 12.58 -24.08 -12.59
CA ASN A 133 12.05 -25.33 -13.16
C ASN A 133 10.56 -25.60 -12.83
N ASP A 134 9.73 -24.56 -12.78
CA ASP A 134 8.26 -24.66 -12.73
C ASP A 134 7.60 -23.97 -13.94
N GLU A 135 8.22 -24.06 -15.11
CA GLU A 135 7.48 -23.92 -16.38
C GLU A 135 7.43 -25.31 -17.02
N SER A 136 6.47 -26.11 -16.55
CA SER A 136 5.99 -27.28 -17.28
C SER A 136 4.91 -26.85 -18.28
N VAL A 137 5.12 -27.28 -19.52
CA VAL A 137 4.24 -27.27 -20.71
C VAL A 137 4.19 -26.00 -21.55
#